data_AF-A0A920QQB7-F1
#
_entry.id   AF-A0A920QQB7-F1
#
_cell.length_a   1.000
_cell.length_b   1.000
_cell.length_c   1.000
_cell.angle_alpha   90.00
_cell.angle_beta   90.00
_cell.angle_gamma   90.00
#
_symmetry.space_group_name_H-M   'P 1'
#
loop_
_entity.id
_entity.type
_entity.pdbx_description
1 polymer ?
#
loop_
_entity_poly.entity_id
_entity_poly.type
_entity_poly.pdbx_seq_one_letter_code
_entity_poly.pdbx_strand_id
1 'polypeptide(L)'
;MGLVIKSEGQIALILGDVFHNPAQIAETDWVFSFDMDPTVAIQTRKRMIDRAEHENALVGICHHSGFGRILRAEGKRYWQAI
;
A
#
# COMPACT_ATOMS: atom_id res chain seq x y z
N MET A 1 -5.32 -3.78 11.23
CA MET A 1 -6.51 -2.92 11.08
C MET A 1 -6.09 -1.71 10.26
N GLY A 2 -6.89 -1.27 9.29
CA GLY A 2 -6.62 -0.06 8.51
C GLY A 2 -7.80 0.91 8.57
N LEU A 3 -7.57 2.18 8.25
CA LEU A 3 -8.61 3.22 8.22
C LEU A 3 -8.83 3.72 6.79
N VAL A 4 -10.09 3.90 6.43
CA VAL A 4 -10.48 4.58 5.20
C VAL A 4 -11.03 5.95 5.58
N ILE A 5 -10.46 7.00 5.01
CA ILE A 5 -10.94 8.38 5.16
C ILE A 5 -11.49 8.82 3.81
N LYS A 6 -12.73 9.31 3.78
CA LYS A 6 -13.35 9.90 2.59
C LYS A 6 -13.80 11.31 2.91
N SER A 7 -13.39 12.28 2.11
CA SER A 7 -13.76 13.69 2.27
C SER A 7 -13.74 14.38 0.92
N GLU A 8 -14.78 15.14 0.59
CA GLU A 8 -14.85 15.95 -0.64
C GLU A 8 -14.49 15.17 -1.92
N GLY A 9 -14.93 13.91 -2.02
CA GLY A 9 -14.64 13.03 -3.16
C GLY A 9 -13.21 12.47 -3.21
N GLN A 10 -12.34 12.86 -2.27
CA GLN A 10 -11.02 12.28 -2.09
C GLN A 10 -11.06 11.09 -1.13
N ILE A 11 -10.09 10.18 -1.29
CA ILE A 11 -9.92 9.04 -0.41
C ILE A 11 -8.48 8.91 0.08
N ALA A 12 -8.33 8.61 1.37
CA ALA A 12 -7.08 8.16 1.96
C ALA A 12 -7.22 6.79 2.62
N LEU A 13 -6.21 5.94 2.44
CA LEU A 13 -6.07 4.63 3.05
C LEU A 13 -4.90 4.66 4.02
N ILE A 14 -5.18 4.53 5.32
CA ILE A 14 -4.15 4.41 6.36
C ILE A 14 -3.95 2.92 6.61
N LEU A 15 -2.83 2.39 6.11
CA LEU A 15 -2.62 0.95 5.96
C LEU A 15 -1.78 0.33 7.08
N GLY A 16 -1.07 1.13 7.88
CA GLY A 16 -0.18 0.57 8.90
C GLY A 16 0.96 -0.23 8.27
N ASP A 17 1.01 -1.53 8.59
CA ASP A 17 2.13 -2.43 8.27
C ASP A 17 1.86 -3.33 7.06
N VAL A 18 0.88 -2.99 6.22
CA VAL A 18 0.56 -3.75 4.99
C VAL A 18 1.77 -3.89 4.06
N PHE A 19 2.61 -2.86 4.02
CA PHE A 19 3.93 -2.91 3.40
C PHE A 19 4.88 -1.92 4.08
N HIS A 20 6.18 -2.21 4.01
CA HIS A 20 7.21 -1.50 4.78
C HIS A 20 8.15 -0.69 3.91
N ASN A 21 8.21 -0.98 2.61
CA ASN A 21 9.05 -0.27 1.66
C ASN A 21 8.52 -0.44 0.21
N PRO A 22 8.96 0.41 -0.74
CA PRO A 22 8.49 0.35 -2.13
C PRO A 22 8.79 -0.95 -2.87
N ALA A 23 9.76 -1.77 -2.45
CA ALA A 23 9.98 -3.06 -3.10
C ALA A 23 8.78 -3.99 -2.90
N GLN A 24 8.07 -3.91 -1.77
CA GLN A 24 6.87 -4.73 -1.51
C GLN A 24 5.63 -4.28 -2.31
N ILE A 25 5.65 -3.10 -2.94
CA ILE A 25 4.58 -2.72 -3.88
C ILE A 25 4.88 -3.16 -5.31
N ALA A 26 6.16 -3.24 -5.69
CA ALA A 26 6.59 -3.81 -6.95
C ALA A 26 6.48 -5.35 -6.91
N GLU A 27 6.91 -5.95 -5.81
CA GLU A 27 6.97 -7.39 -5.57
C GLU A 27 6.05 -7.78 -4.42
N THR A 28 4.74 -7.77 -4.68
CA THR A 28 3.71 -7.95 -3.63
C THR A 28 3.76 -9.28 -2.89
N ASP A 29 4.47 -10.27 -3.43
CA ASP A 29 4.70 -11.58 -2.81
C ASP A 29 5.87 -11.60 -1.81
N TRP A 30 6.65 -10.52 -1.70
CA TRP A 30 7.78 -10.47 -0.79
C TRP A 30 7.33 -10.29 0.67
N VAL A 31 7.63 -11.29 1.48
CA VAL A 31 7.25 -11.35 2.90
C VAL A 31 8.20 -10.50 3.74
N PHE A 32 7.67 -9.86 4.77
CA PHE A 32 8.46 -9.21 5.80
C PHE A 32 8.63 -10.16 6.99
N SER A 33 9.80 -10.17 7.64
CA SER A 33 10.09 -11.13 8.71
C SER A 33 9.16 -11.05 9.92
N PHE A 34 8.44 -9.94 10.07
CA PHE A 34 7.46 -9.71 11.14
C PHE A 34 6.00 -9.96 10.70
N ASP A 35 5.77 -10.43 9.47
CA ASP A 35 4.46 -10.92 9.04
C ASP A 35 4.12 -12.19 9.84
N MET A 36 3.15 -12.09 10.76
CA MET A 36 2.72 -13.20 11.62
C MET A 36 2.14 -14.39 10.83
N ASP A 37 1.45 -14.08 9.73
CA ASP A 37 1.00 -15.06 8.73
C ASP A 37 1.39 -14.52 7.35
N PRO A 38 2.45 -15.08 6.72
CA PRO A 38 2.93 -14.64 5.42
C PRO A 38 1.88 -14.74 4.30
N THR A 39 1.01 -15.76 4.36
CA THR A 39 -0.01 -15.98 3.34
C THR A 39 -1.07 -14.89 3.40
N VAL A 40 -1.56 -14.61 4.61
CA VAL A 40 -2.54 -13.53 4.85
C VAL A 40 -1.93 -12.16 4.55
N ALA A 41 -0.66 -11.94 4.89
CA ALA A 41 0.04 -10.69 4.61
C ALA A 41 0.13 -10.40 3.11
N ILE A 42 0.56 -11.39 2.31
CA ILE A 42 0.61 -11.27 0.84
C ILE A 42 -0.78 -10.97 0.26
N GLN A 43 -1.80 -11.72 0.66
CA GLN A 43 -3.17 -11.53 0.15
C GLN A 43 -3.72 -10.13 0.51
N THR A 44 -3.46 -9.68 1.74
CA THR A 44 -3.87 -8.36 2.21
C THR A 44 -3.15 -7.26 1.43
N ARG A 45 -1.84 -7.40 1.26
CA ARG A 45 -0.99 -6.46 0.52
C ARG A 45 -1.45 -6.30 -0.92
N LYS A 46 -1.63 -7.41 -1.65
CA LYS A 46 -2.16 -7.40 -3.02
C LYS A 46 -3.48 -6.62 -3.09
N ARG A 47 -4.46 -7.01 -2.26
CA ARG A 47 -5.78 -6.38 -2.24
C ARG A 47 -5.73 -4.88 -1.95
N MET A 48 -4.93 -4.45 -0.97
CA MET A 48 -4.86 -3.05 -0.57
C MET A 48 -4.11 -2.20 -1.60
N ILE A 49 -3.05 -2.73 -2.20
CA ILE A 49 -2.31 -2.06 -3.27
C ILE A 49 -3.17 -1.92 -4.52
N ASP A 50 -3.86 -2.98 -4.94
CA ASP A 50 -4.79 -2.95 -6.07
C ASP A 50 -5.87 -1.89 -5.86
N ARG A 51 -6.41 -1.82 -4.64
CA ARG A 51 -7.41 -0.81 -4.27
C ARG A 51 -6.84 0.61 -4.27
N ALA A 52 -5.66 0.82 -3.70
CA ALA A 52 -5.01 2.13 -3.66
C ALA A 52 -4.73 2.65 -5.08
N GLU A 53 -4.27 1.78 -5.97
CA GLU A 53 -4.04 2.07 -7.38
C GLU A 53 -5.37 2.40 -8.10
N HIS A 54 -6.38 1.54 -7.98
CA HIS A 54 -7.67 1.71 -8.67
C HIS A 54 -8.43 2.96 -8.21
N GLU A 55 -8.44 3.24 -6.90
CA GLU A 55 -9.15 4.39 -6.33
C GLU A 55 -8.32 5.68 -6.39
N ASN A 56 -7.09 5.63 -6.96
CA ASN A 56 -6.11 6.71 -6.87
C ASN A 56 -6.08 7.30 -5.46
N ALA A 57 -5.89 6.44 -4.46
CA ALA A 57 -5.97 6.82 -3.06
C ALA A 57 -4.67 7.48 -2.59
N LEU A 58 -4.78 8.46 -1.70
CA LEU A 58 -3.66 8.81 -0.83
C LEU A 58 -3.41 7.64 0.13
N VAL A 59 -2.18 7.20 0.30
CA VAL A 59 -1.82 6.09 1.17
C VAL A 59 -0.94 6.59 2.30
N GLY A 60 -1.27 6.23 3.52
CA GLY A 60 -0.42 6.44 4.71
C GLY A 60 0.12 5.11 5.23
N ILE A 61 1.43 5.04 5.46
CA ILE A 61 2.15 3.87 6.00
C ILE A 61 3.10 4.26 7.12
N CYS A 62 3.37 3.32 8.03
CA CYS A 62 4.16 3.60 9.23
C CYS A 62 5.68 3.62 8.99
N HIS A 63 6.16 2.85 8.01
CA HIS A 63 7.58 2.48 7.94
C HIS A 63 8.34 3.05 6.73
N HIS A 64 7.70 3.90 5.92
CA HIS A 64 8.35 4.53 4.77
C HIS A 64 7.68 5.84 4.36
N SER A 65 8.44 6.95 4.31
CA SER A 65 8.07 8.31 3.87
C SER A 65 6.73 8.92 4.36
N GLY A 66 5.95 8.24 5.20
CA GLY A 66 4.64 8.68 5.67
C GLY A 66 3.55 8.51 4.61
N PHE A 67 3.34 9.54 3.79
CA PHE A 67 2.26 9.61 2.81
C PHE A 67 2.76 9.54 1.36
N GLY A 68 1.93 8.97 0.49
CA GLY A 68 2.22 8.89 -0.93
C GLY A 68 1.13 8.19 -1.73
N ARG A 69 1.40 7.93 -2.99
CA ARG A 69 0.50 7.27 -3.94
C ARG A 69 1.21 6.10 -4.61
N ILE A 70 0.43 5.11 -5.03
CA ILE A 70 0.91 4.00 -5.83
C ILE A 70 0.55 4.28 -7.29
N LEU A 71 1.56 4.37 -8.14
CA LEU A 71 1.42 4.62 -9.56
C LEU A 71 1.85 3.40 -10.37
N ARG A 72 1.26 3.21 -11.55
CA ARG A 72 1.75 2.24 -12.53
C ARG A 72 2.40 2.93 -13.71
N ALA A 73 3.62 2.51 -14.03
CA ALA A 73 4.34 2.91 -15.22
C ALA A 73 5.10 1.70 -15.78
N GLU A 74 5.13 1.53 -17.10
CA GLU A 74 5.90 0.45 -17.76
C GLU A 74 5.62 -0.96 -17.19
N GLY A 75 4.36 -1.21 -16.81
CA GLY A 75 3.93 -2.50 -16.24
C GLY A 75 4.35 -2.74 -14.78
N LYS A 76 5.04 -1.79 -14.14
CA LYS A 76 5.48 -1.88 -12.74
C LYS A 76 4.81 -0.83 -11.86
N ARG A 77 4.76 -1.12 -10.55
CA ARG A 77 4.25 -0.22 -9.52
C ARG A 77 5.37 0.59 -8.89
N TYR A 78 5.12 1.87 -8.67
CA TYR A 78 6.04 2.83 -8.06
C TYR A 78 5.37 3.57 -6.92
N TRP A 79 6.18 3.92 -5.93
CA TRP A 79 5.76 4.75 -4.81
C TRP A 79 6.13 6.20 -5.12
N GLN A 80 5.14 7.07 -5.09
CA GLN A 80 5.33 8.52 -5.20
C GLN A 80 5.03 9.14 -3.84
N ALA A 81 6.07 9.55 -3.11
CA ALA A 81 5.92 10.33 -1.89
C ALA A 81 5.33 11.72 -2.19
N ILE A 82 4.65 12.30 -1.19
CA ILE A 82 4.03 13.63 -1.25
C ILE A 82 4.64 14.53 -0.17
#